data_AF-A0A951R924-F1
#
_entry.id   AF-A0A951R924-F1
#
_cell.length_a   1.000
_cell.length_b   1.000
_cell.length_c   1.000
_cell.angle_alpha   90.00
_cell.angle_beta   90.00
_cell.angle_gamma   90.00
#
_symmetry.space_group_name_H-M   'P 1'
#
loop_
_entity.id
_entity.type
_entity.pdbx_description
1 polymer ?
#
loop_
_entity_poly.entity_id
_entity_poly.type
_entity_poly.pdbx_seq_one_letter_code
_entity_poly.pdbx_strand_id
1 'polypeptide(L)'
;MAAPRGERLIITLLGRRNVGKSSLINGITGQDISIVSETPGTTTDPVAKHYELIPVGPVTFYDTAGIDDIGELGEQRVKATRKVLWRSDVVMLVLDKAEPDEQDRNTIRELRGMEIPFLIVFNKTDTYQPAAAAIAELDRKELL
;
A
#
# COMPACT_ATOMS: atom_id res chain seq x y z
N MET A 1 12.05 3.27 25.75
CA MET A 1 12.23 4.30 24.72
C MET A 1 12.94 3.64 23.55
N ALA A 2 12.27 3.49 22.40
CA ALA A 2 12.94 2.96 21.20
C ALA A 2 13.91 4.03 20.70
N ALA A 3 15.18 3.67 20.51
CA ALA A 3 16.15 4.56 19.89
C ALA A 3 15.61 5.02 18.52
N PRO A 4 15.78 6.30 18.13
CA PRO A 4 15.42 6.71 16.78
C PRO A 4 16.28 5.91 15.82
N ARG A 5 15.65 5.02 15.03
CA ARG A 5 16.36 4.38 13.93
C ARG A 5 16.76 5.52 13.01
N GLY A 6 18.04 5.62 12.65
CA GLY A 6 18.50 6.51 11.58
C GLY A 6 17.99 6.08 10.19
N GLU A 7 16.84 5.42 10.13
CA GLU A 7 16.23 4.81 8.96
C GLU A 7 15.03 5.66 8.54
N ARG A 8 15.02 6.05 7.26
CA ARG A 8 13.94 6.81 6.62
C ARG A 8 12.57 6.19 6.94
N LEU A 9 11.56 7.01 7.19
CA LEU A 9 10.18 6.53 7.40
C LEU A 9 9.74 5.64 6.24
N ILE A 10 9.24 4.45 6.54
CA ILE A 10 8.86 3.43 5.57
C ILE A 10 7.36 3.53 5.28
N ILE A 11 7.02 3.98 4.08
CA ILE A 11 5.64 4.10 3.58
C ILE A 11 5.41 2.96 2.60
N THR A 12 4.52 2.03 2.91
CA THR A 12 4.27 0.86 2.06
C THR A 12 2.92 0.96 1.37
N LEU A 13 2.89 0.83 0.05
CA LEU A 13 1.65 0.78 -0.70
C LEU A 13 1.18 -0.66 -0.85
N LEU A 14 -0.03 -0.92 -0.41
CA LEU A 14 -0.69 -2.22 -0.45
C LEU A 14 -1.99 -2.11 -1.27
N GLY A 15 -2.43 -3.19 -1.88
CA GLY A 15 -3.67 -3.22 -2.68
C GLY A 15 -3.54 -4.16 -3.87
N ARG A 16 -4.66 -4.42 -4.55
CA ARG A 16 -4.73 -5.39 -5.66
C ARG A 16 -3.82 -5.02 -6.83
N ARG A 17 -3.60 -5.93 -7.76
CA ARG A 17 -2.88 -5.62 -9.00
C ARG A 17 -3.63 -4.54 -9.78
N ASN A 18 -2.88 -3.65 -10.43
CA ASN A 18 -3.40 -2.61 -11.32
C ASN A 18 -4.33 -1.55 -10.68
N VAL A 19 -4.45 -1.49 -9.35
CA VAL A 19 -5.18 -0.40 -8.65
C VAL A 19 -4.47 0.95 -8.72
N GLY A 20 -3.25 1.00 -9.26
CA GLY A 20 -2.49 2.23 -9.49
C GLY A 20 -1.47 2.59 -8.41
N LYS A 21 -0.99 1.63 -7.61
CA LYS A 21 0.05 1.84 -6.57
C LYS A 21 1.29 2.54 -7.13
N SER A 22 1.90 1.99 -8.19
CA SER A 22 3.11 2.55 -8.79
C SER A 22 2.88 3.95 -9.37
N SER A 23 1.73 4.18 -10.01
CA SER A 23 1.34 5.49 -10.55
C SER A 23 1.14 6.52 -9.43
N LEU A 24 0.55 6.10 -8.31
CA LEU A 24 0.38 6.96 -7.13
C LEU A 24 1.74 7.38 -6.56
N ILE A 25 2.70 6.46 -6.44
CA ILE A 25 4.06 6.80 -6.00
C ILE A 25 4.70 7.82 -6.94
N ASN A 26 4.62 7.58 -8.26
CA ASN A 26 5.19 8.51 -9.24
C ASN A 26 4.52 9.90 -9.16
N GLY A 27 3.20 9.94 -8.95
CA GLY A 27 2.47 11.18 -8.75
C GLY A 27 2.87 11.92 -7.48
N ILE A 28 3.13 11.21 -6.38
CA ILE A 28 3.61 11.78 -5.12
C ILE A 28 5.05 12.31 -5.27
N THR A 29 5.92 11.54 -5.91
CA THR A 29 7.34 11.91 -6.00
C THR A 29 7.60 12.97 -7.07
N GLY A 30 6.70 13.12 -8.05
CA GLY A 30 6.91 14.00 -9.21
C GLY A 30 8.09 13.55 -10.08
N GLN A 31 8.49 12.28 -9.95
CA GLN A 31 9.58 11.69 -10.72
C GLN A 31 9.05 10.49 -11.52
N ASP A 32 9.32 10.46 -12.82
CA ASP A 32 9.05 9.32 -13.72
C ASP A 32 10.03 8.16 -13.46
N ILE A 33 10.18 7.74 -12.21
CA ILE A 33 11.06 6.62 -11.81
C ILE A 33 10.24 5.34 -11.71
N SER A 34 9.43 5.07 -12.73
CA SER A 34 9.05 3.69 -13.00
C SER A 34 9.65 3.29 -14.34
N ILE A 35 10.76 2.56 -14.26
CA ILE A 35 10.92 1.42 -15.14
C ILE A 35 9.78 0.48 -14.75
N VAL A 36 8.63 0.66 -15.40
CA VAL A 36 7.57 -0.35 -15.44
C VAL A 36 8.26 -1.53 -16.09
N SER A 37 8.54 -2.59 -15.35
CA SER A 37 8.84 -3.87 -16.02
C SER A 37 7.57 -4.19 -16.81
N GLU A 38 7.65 -4.11 -18.14
CA GLU A 38 6.55 -4.40 -19.07
C GLU A 38 6.09 -5.87 -19.01
N THR A 39 6.63 -6.66 -18.07
CA THR A 39 6.35 -8.07 -17.89
C THR A 39 5.48 -8.27 -16.64
N PRO A 40 4.19 -8.62 -16.78
CA PRO A 40 3.34 -9.01 -15.66
C PRO A 40 4.00 -10.17 -14.88
N GLY A 41 4.30 -9.97 -13.60
CA GLY A 41 4.78 -11.04 -12.71
C GLY A 41 6.27 -11.06 -12.38
N THR A 42 7.03 -9.97 -12.56
CA THR A 42 8.48 -9.93 -12.29
C THR A 42 8.92 -9.30 -10.96
N THR A 43 8.04 -8.64 -10.20
CA THR A 43 8.39 -8.09 -8.87
C THR A 43 8.36 -9.18 -7.80
N THR A 44 9.43 -9.96 -7.75
CA THR A 44 9.67 -10.94 -6.67
C THR A 44 10.15 -10.24 -5.39
N ASP A 45 10.77 -9.06 -5.52
CA ASP A 45 11.23 -8.23 -4.40
C ASP A 45 10.55 -6.84 -4.41
N PRO A 46 10.13 -6.33 -3.23
CA PRO A 46 9.58 -4.99 -3.06
C PRO A 46 10.56 -3.91 -3.55
N VAL A 47 10.11 -3.00 -4.42
CA VAL A 47 10.95 -1.92 -4.93
C VAL A 47 10.93 -0.75 -3.96
N ALA A 48 12.09 -0.43 -3.37
CA ALA A 48 12.28 0.73 -2.52
C ALA A 48 12.53 2.00 -3.35
N LYS A 49 11.78 3.07 -3.08
CA LYS A 49 12.00 4.41 -3.66
C LYS A 49 12.25 5.42 -2.55
N HIS A 50 13.45 5.98 -2.50
CA HIS A 50 13.79 7.02 -1.53
C HIS A 50 13.30 8.38 -1.99
N TYR A 51 12.72 9.16 -1.09
CA TYR A 51 12.16 10.47 -1.40
C TYR A 51 12.28 11.41 -0.21
N GLU A 52 12.38 12.71 -0.44
CA GLU A 52 12.30 13.74 0.60
C GLU A 52 10.87 14.30 0.62
N LEU A 53 10.04 13.80 1.53
CA LEU A 53 8.64 14.19 1.62
C LEU A 53 8.52 15.46 2.47
N ILE A 54 8.25 16.60 1.87
CA ILE A 54 8.09 17.86 2.62
C ILE A 54 6.69 17.93 3.23
N PRO A 55 6.51 18.29 4.52
CA PRO A 55 7.53 18.68 5.51
C PRO A 55 8.05 17.53 6.40
N VAL A 56 7.69 16.28 6.11
CA VAL A 56 8.00 15.09 6.93
C VAL A 56 9.49 14.76 7.01
N GLY A 57 10.25 14.96 5.93
CA GLY A 57 11.66 14.61 5.81
C GLY A 57 11.89 13.36 4.93
N PRO A 58 13.01 12.62 5.13
CA PRO A 58 13.38 11.51 4.26
C PRO A 58 12.50 10.27 4.50
N VAL A 59 11.91 9.74 3.44
CA VAL A 59 11.03 8.57 3.42
C VAL A 59 11.52 7.52 2.42
N THR A 60 11.06 6.29 2.59
CA THR A 60 11.19 5.20 1.61
C THR A 60 9.80 4.67 1.29
N PHE A 61 9.40 4.79 0.03
CA PHE A 61 8.20 4.14 -0.49
C PHE A 61 8.53 2.69 -0.89
N TYR A 62 7.71 1.74 -0.47
CA TYR A 62 7.73 0.38 -0.99
C TYR A 62 6.49 0.11 -1.84
N ASP A 63 6.70 -0.32 -3.07
CA ASP A 63 5.66 -0.86 -3.94
C ASP A 63 5.61 -2.39 -3.77
N THR A 64 4.51 -2.91 -3.22
CA THR A 64 4.36 -4.36 -3.03
C THR A 64 3.69 -5.02 -4.23
N ALA A 65 3.92 -6.32 -4.40
CA ALA A 65 3.07 -7.15 -5.25
C ALA A 65 1.59 -7.01 -4.80
N GLY A 66 0.67 -7.18 -5.73
CA GLY A 66 -0.76 -7.08 -5.43
C GLY A 66 -1.21 -8.13 -4.41
N ILE A 67 -2.13 -7.77 -3.52
CA ILE A 67 -2.65 -8.70 -2.49
C ILE A 67 -3.42 -9.91 -3.06
N ASP A 68 -3.81 -9.84 -4.34
CA ASP A 68 -4.50 -10.87 -5.10
C ASP A 68 -3.56 -11.68 -6.01
N ASP A 69 -2.25 -11.62 -5.79
CA ASP A 69 -1.25 -12.40 -6.54
C ASP A 69 -1.27 -13.88 -6.10
N ILE A 70 -2.25 -14.64 -6.59
CA ILE A 70 -2.44 -16.08 -6.32
C ILE A 70 -1.84 -16.89 -7.50
N GLY A 71 -0.75 -17.63 -7.24
CA GLY A 71 -0.06 -18.51 -8.20
C GLY A 71 1.03 -19.35 -7.49
N GLU A 72 1.79 -20.18 -8.21
CA GLU A 72 2.89 -21.02 -7.65
C GLU A 72 3.97 -20.21 -6.89
N LEU A 73 4.12 -18.92 -7.24
CA LEU A 73 5.01 -17.94 -6.58
C LEU A 73 4.31 -17.14 -5.46
N GLY A 74 3.01 -17.34 -5.24
CA GLY A 74 2.15 -16.54 -4.38
C GLY A 74 2.50 -16.65 -2.90
N GLU A 75 2.85 -17.84 -2.38
CA GLU A 75 3.23 -17.99 -0.97
C GLU A 75 4.52 -17.25 -0.61
N GLN A 76 5.52 -17.30 -1.49
CA GLN A 76 6.78 -16.57 -1.27
C GLN A 76 6.55 -15.06 -1.28
N ARG A 77 5.67 -14.57 -2.16
CA ARG A 77 5.31 -13.16 -2.26
C ARG A 77 4.44 -12.68 -1.11
N VAL A 78 3.48 -13.48 -0.63
CA VAL A 78 2.73 -13.18 0.60
C VAL A 78 3.67 -13.08 1.80
N LYS A 79 4.64 -13.99 1.92
CA LYS A 79 5.67 -13.91 2.96
C LYS A 79 6.56 -12.67 2.81
N ALA A 80 6.93 -12.29 1.59
CA ALA A 80 7.70 -11.08 1.31
C ALA A 80 6.91 -9.80 1.67
N THR A 81 5.65 -9.71 1.24
CA THR A 81 4.73 -8.61 1.59
C THR A 81 4.56 -8.50 3.10
N ARG A 82 4.34 -9.62 3.81
CA ARG A 82 4.30 -9.61 5.28
C ARG A 82 5.59 -9.11 5.91
N LYS A 83 6.76 -9.51 5.40
CA LYS A 83 8.06 -8.99 5.88
C LYS A 83 8.18 -7.47 5.68
N VAL A 84 7.65 -6.92 4.59
CA VAL A 84 7.62 -5.47 4.37
C VAL A 84 6.67 -4.80 5.37
N LEU A 85 5.46 -5.33 5.53
CA LEU A 85 4.45 -4.79 6.45
C LEU A 85 5.00 -4.70 7.89
N TRP A 86 5.74 -5.71 8.35
CA TRP A 86 6.40 -5.68 9.67
C TRP A 86 7.45 -4.58 9.84
N ARG A 87 7.96 -4.00 8.74
CA ARG A 87 8.94 -2.92 8.74
C ARG A 87 8.31 -1.57 8.35
N SER A 88 7.04 -1.56 7.95
CA SER A 88 6.33 -0.34 7.56
C SER A 88 6.00 0.51 8.79
N ASP A 89 6.34 1.79 8.72
CA ASP A 89 5.88 2.77 9.71
C ASP A 89 4.44 3.21 9.42
N VAL A 90 4.06 3.22 8.14
CA VAL A 90 2.69 3.46 7.68
C VAL A 90 2.38 2.70 6.39
N VAL A 91 1.15 2.23 6.26
CA VAL A 91 0.65 1.56 5.05
C VAL A 91 -0.38 2.42 4.34
N MET A 92 -0.32 2.49 3.01
CA MET A 92 -1.35 3.07 2.16
C MET A 92 -2.07 1.93 1.44
N LEU A 93 -3.28 1.59 1.88
CA LEU A 93 -4.14 0.62 1.21
C LEU A 93 -4.87 1.30 0.05
N VAL A 94 -4.50 0.96 -1.18
CA VAL A 94 -5.03 1.55 -2.41
C VAL A 94 -6.17 0.70 -2.97
N LEU A 95 -7.32 1.34 -3.17
CA LEU A 95 -8.54 0.76 -3.75
C LEU A 95 -8.91 1.52 -5.02
N ASP A 96 -9.51 0.87 -6.01
CA ASP A 96 -9.99 1.52 -7.24
C ASP A 96 -11.47 1.25 -7.54
N LYS A 97 -12.27 1.18 -6.47
CA LYS A 97 -13.70 0.86 -6.52
C LYS A 97 -14.48 1.61 -5.45
N ALA A 98 -15.79 1.78 -5.68
CA ALA A 98 -16.66 2.57 -4.82
C ALA A 98 -16.81 2.01 -3.41
N GLU A 99 -16.74 0.68 -3.25
CA GLU A 99 -16.92 -0.02 -1.99
C GLU A 99 -15.86 -1.12 -1.82
N PRO A 100 -15.28 -1.29 -0.62
CA PRO A 100 -14.33 -2.36 -0.34
C PRO A 100 -15.02 -3.73 -0.34
N ASP A 101 -14.40 -4.71 -0.98
CA ASP A 101 -14.86 -6.10 -0.96
C ASP A 101 -14.34 -6.83 0.29
N GLU A 102 -14.68 -8.11 0.42
CA GLU A 102 -14.25 -8.93 1.55
C GLU A 102 -12.72 -9.05 1.64
N GLN A 103 -12.01 -9.08 0.52
CA GLN A 103 -10.56 -9.17 0.52
C GLN A 103 -9.93 -7.89 1.07
N ASP A 104 -10.41 -6.72 0.67
CA ASP A 104 -9.91 -5.45 1.23
C ASP A 104 -10.22 -5.35 2.72
N ARG A 105 -11.43 -5.76 3.13
CA ARG A 105 -11.85 -5.79 4.54
C ARG A 105 -10.96 -6.71 5.36
N ASN A 106 -10.60 -7.88 4.84
CA ASN A 106 -9.64 -8.78 5.48
C ASN A 106 -8.26 -8.15 5.61
N THR A 107 -7.77 -7.46 4.58
CA THR A 107 -6.51 -6.71 4.65
C THR A 107 -6.55 -5.61 5.70
N ILE A 108 -7.66 -4.87 5.81
CA ILE A 108 -7.85 -3.84 6.85
C ILE A 108 -7.79 -4.46 8.25
N ARG A 109 -8.45 -5.60 8.46
CA ARG A 109 -8.39 -6.34 9.74
C ARG A 109 -6.98 -6.81 10.06
N GLU A 110 -6.24 -7.31 9.07
CA GLU A 110 -4.84 -7.72 9.24
C GLU A 110 -3.96 -6.53 9.67
N LEU A 111 -4.07 -5.38 8.98
CA LEU A 111 -3.32 -4.17 9.33
C LEU A 111 -3.65 -3.67 10.75
N ARG A 112 -4.93 -3.69 11.15
CA ARG A 112 -5.38 -3.35 12.51
C ARG A 112 -4.81 -4.32 13.54
N GLY A 113 -4.89 -5.63 13.29
CA GLY A 113 -4.38 -6.66 14.19
C GLY A 113 -2.86 -6.64 14.35
N MET A 114 -2.13 -6.11 13.36
CA MET A 114 -0.69 -5.86 13.43
C MET A 114 -0.32 -4.52 14.09
N GLU A 115 -1.30 -3.71 14.48
CA GLU A 115 -1.13 -2.36 15.03
C GLU A 115 -0.32 -1.43 14.11
N ILE A 116 -0.35 -1.66 12.79
CA ILE A 116 0.34 -0.82 11.81
C ILE A 116 -0.57 0.37 11.46
N PRO A 117 -0.11 1.63 11.60
CA PRO A 117 -0.85 2.78 11.11
C PRO A 117 -1.11 2.69 9.61
N PHE A 118 -2.33 2.95 9.16
CA PHE A 118 -2.64 2.92 7.73
C PHE A 118 -3.63 3.99 7.27
N LEU A 119 -3.55 4.30 5.98
CA LEU A 119 -4.46 5.16 5.23
C LEU A 119 -5.15 4.33 4.16
N ILE A 120 -6.43 4.61 3.92
CA ILE A 120 -7.15 4.03 2.77
C ILE A 120 -7.22 5.10 1.68
N VAL A 121 -6.76 4.74 0.49
CA VAL A 121 -6.68 5.62 -0.67
C VAL A 121 -7.60 5.08 -1.75
N PHE A 122 -8.69 5.79 -2.00
CA PHE A 122 -9.52 5.56 -3.18
C PHE A 122 -8.86 6.23 -4.38
N ASN A 123 -8.29 5.42 -5.26
CA ASN A 123 -7.63 5.85 -6.48
C ASN A 123 -8.59 5.75 -7.69
N LYS A 124 -8.23 6.38 -8.82
CA LYS A 124 -9.03 6.42 -10.06
C LYS A 124 -10.44 7.01 -9.88
N THR A 125 -10.59 7.97 -8.97
CA THR A 125 -11.88 8.61 -8.67
C THR A 125 -12.40 9.50 -9.80
N ASP A 126 -11.63 9.68 -10.86
CA ASP A 126 -12.10 10.21 -12.14
C ASP A 126 -13.07 9.24 -12.85
N THR A 127 -13.02 7.95 -12.53
CA THR A 127 -13.86 6.90 -13.16
C THR A 127 -15.05 6.44 -12.29
N TYR A 128 -15.03 6.74 -10.98
CA TYR A 128 -16.11 6.41 -10.05
C TYR A 128 -16.06 7.33 -8.82
N GLN A 129 -17.18 7.38 -8.09
CA GLN A 129 -17.23 8.06 -6.79
C GLN A 129 -17.22 7.04 -5.65
N PRO A 130 -16.33 7.17 -4.64
CA PRO A 130 -16.40 6.35 -3.43
C PRO A 130 -17.75 6.51 -2.73
N ALA A 131 -18.35 5.39 -2.30
CA ALA A 131 -19.63 5.44 -1.61
C ALA A 131 -19.45 6.12 -0.24
N ALA A 132 -20.28 7.12 0.06
CA ALA A 132 -20.24 7.83 1.34
C ALA A 132 -20.43 6.86 2.53
N ALA A 133 -21.26 5.84 2.36
CA ALA A 133 -21.46 4.78 3.34
C ALA A 133 -20.18 3.98 3.60
N ALA A 134 -19.42 3.66 2.55
CA ALA A 134 -18.14 2.96 2.68
C ALA A 134 -17.09 3.83 3.39
N ILE A 135 -16.99 5.13 3.06
CA ILE A 135 -16.09 6.05 3.77
C ILE A 135 -16.45 6.10 5.27
N ALA A 136 -17.73 6.28 5.60
CA ALA A 136 -18.20 6.33 6.98
C ALA A 136 -18.05 5.00 7.73
N GLU A 137 -18.07 3.87 7.02
CA GLU A 137 -17.75 2.57 7.59
C GLU A 137 -16.26 2.47 7.95
N LEU A 138 -15.39 2.84 7.02
CA LEU A 138 -13.95 2.70 7.15
C LEU A 138 -13.33 3.65 8.18
N ASP A 139 -13.91 4.84 8.34
CA ASP A 139 -13.49 5.84 9.33
C ASP A 139 -13.84 5.44 10.78
N ARG A 140 -14.80 4.51 10.95
CA ARG A 140 -15.12 3.97 12.27
C ARG A 140 -14.00 3.06 12.75
N LYS A 141 -13.28 3.53 13.76
CA LYS A 141 -12.17 2.81 14.44
C LYS A 141 -12.58 1.45 15.03
N GLU A 142 -13.88 1.22 15.24
CA GLU A 142 -14.40 0.05 15.96
C GLU A 142 -15.07 -1.02 15.08
N LEU A 143 -15.24 -0.82 13.76
CA LEU A 143 -16.21 -1.63 12.99
C LEU A 143 -15.68 -2.73 12.07
N LEU A 144 -14.38 -3.03 12.06
CA LEU A 144 -13.80 -4.16 11.31
C LEU A 144 -12.57 -4.73 12.01
#